data_AF-A0A078MBI2-F1
#
_entry.id   AF-A0A078MBI2-F1
#
_cell.length_a   1.000
_cell.length_b   1.000
_cell.length_c   1.000
_cell.angle_alpha   90.00
_cell.angle_beta   90.00
_cell.angle_gamma   90.00
#
_symmetry.space_group_name_H-M   'P 1'
#
loop_
_entity.id
_entity.type
_entity.pdbx_description
1 polymer ?
#
loop_
_entity_poly.entity_id
_entity_poly.type
_entity_poly.pdbx_seq_one_letter_code
_entity_poly.pdbx_strand_id
1 'polypeptide(L)'
;MRIQHNISALNTHRNLAFNNAQASKNLEKLSSGYKINRAGDDAAGLAISEKMRGQIRGLDMATKNSQDGISLIQTAEGALNETHAILQRMRELAVQSANGTNQDDDSAKLDLEFKQLIEEVDRIANETQFNKKEILKTDQTIALTAAESRIRDTDMAKEMMGFTKNNILMQAAQSMLAQANQQPQGVLQLLG
;
A
#
# COMPACT_ATOMS: atom_id res chain seq x y z
N MET A 1 46.49 -43.81 -33.38
CA MET A 1 45.44 -42.76 -33.34
C MET A 1 45.95 -41.48 -32.65
N ARG A 2 46.81 -40.68 -33.29
CA ARG A 2 47.35 -39.41 -32.73
C ARG A 2 47.25 -38.20 -33.68
N ILE A 3 46.62 -38.34 -34.85
CA ILE A 3 46.61 -37.31 -35.90
C ILE A 3 45.20 -36.75 -36.19
N GLN A 4 44.11 -37.45 -35.82
CA GLN A 4 42.74 -36.98 -36.11
C GLN A 4 42.10 -36.11 -35.02
N HIS A 5 42.57 -36.19 -33.76
CA HIS A 5 41.97 -35.43 -32.66
C HIS A 5 43.05 -34.72 -31.83
N ASN A 6 42.97 -33.39 -31.80
CA ASN A 6 43.82 -32.55 -30.97
C ASN A 6 43.08 -32.23 -29.66
N ILE A 7 43.22 -33.13 -28.68
CA ILE A 7 42.55 -33.05 -27.39
C ILE A 7 43.00 -31.82 -26.59
N SER A 8 44.26 -31.40 -26.73
CA SER A 8 44.79 -30.19 -26.09
C SER A 8 44.12 -28.93 -26.63
N ALA A 9 43.95 -28.81 -27.95
CA ALA A 9 43.21 -27.70 -28.57
C ALA A 9 41.70 -27.71 -28.22
N LEU A 10 41.09 -28.89 -28.11
CA LEU A 10 39.71 -29.02 -27.64
C LEU A 10 39.54 -28.63 -26.17
N ASN A 11 40.56 -28.84 -25.33
CA ASN A 11 40.54 -28.41 -23.93
C ASN A 11 40.75 -26.89 -23.81
N THR A 12 41.70 -26.31 -24.56
CA THR A 12 41.90 -24.85 -24.58
C THR A 12 40.67 -24.12 -25.12
N HIS A 13 40.00 -24.64 -26.16
CA HIS A 13 38.76 -24.07 -26.67
C HIS A 13 37.60 -24.12 -25.65
N ARG A 14 37.46 -25.22 -24.89
CA ARG A 14 36.47 -25.31 -23.80
C ARG A 14 36.73 -24.30 -22.68
N ASN A 15 37.99 -24.13 -22.28
CA ASN A 15 38.37 -23.14 -21.28
C ASN A 15 38.17 -21.69 -21.78
N LEU A 16 38.48 -21.41 -23.05
CA LEU A 16 38.23 -20.12 -23.67
C LEU A 16 36.73 -19.80 -23.75
N ALA A 17 35.89 -20.78 -24.10
CA ALA A 17 34.44 -20.62 -24.11
C ALA A 17 33.88 -20.35 -22.70
N PHE A 18 34.37 -21.06 -21.67
CA PHE A 18 33.98 -20.82 -20.28
C PHE A 18 34.40 -19.43 -19.79
N ASN A 19 35.63 -19.00 -20.09
CA ASN A 19 36.13 -17.67 -19.73
C ASN A 19 35.36 -16.55 -20.44
N ASN A 20 35.04 -16.72 -21.73
CA ASN A 20 34.19 -15.78 -22.46
C ASN A 20 32.78 -15.70 -21.86
N ALA A 21 32.17 -16.83 -21.50
CA ALA A 21 30.86 -16.84 -20.85
C ALA A 21 30.86 -16.13 -19.48
N GLN A 22 31.92 -16.31 -18.68
CA GLN A 22 32.11 -15.58 -17.42
C GLN A 22 32.31 -14.08 -17.65
N ALA A 23 33.13 -13.68 -18.63
CA ALA A 23 33.33 -12.28 -18.98
C ALA A 23 32.02 -11.61 -19.43
N SER A 24 31.21 -12.29 -20.24
CA SER A 24 29.88 -11.80 -20.64
C SER A 24 28.93 -11.62 -19.44
N LYS A 25 28.91 -12.56 -18.48
CA LYS A 25 28.12 -12.43 -17.25
C LYS A 25 28.58 -11.26 -16.37
N ASN A 26 29.89 -11.05 -16.26
CA ASN A 26 30.42 -9.93 -15.50
C ASN A 26 30.07 -8.58 -16.16
N LEU A 27 30.16 -8.52 -17.49
CA LEU A 27 29.71 -7.35 -18.26
C LEU A 27 28.20 -7.09 -18.08
N GLU A 28 27.37 -8.13 -18.03
CA GLU A 28 25.93 -8.01 -17.76
C GLU A 28 25.65 -7.40 -16.37
N LYS A 29 26.40 -7.81 -15.34
CA LYS A 29 26.29 -7.25 -13.99
C LYS A 29 26.80 -5.82 -13.91
N LEU A 30 27.92 -5.52 -14.57
CA LEU A 30 28.46 -4.16 -14.67
C LEU A 30 27.49 -3.22 -15.40
N SER A 31 26.90 -3.68 -16.51
CA SER A 31 25.98 -2.88 -17.32
C SER A 31 24.63 -2.66 -16.64
N SER A 32 24.13 -3.62 -15.86
CA SER A 32 22.85 -3.52 -15.15
C SER A 32 22.98 -2.82 -13.80
N GLY A 33 24.18 -2.79 -13.21
CA GLY A 33 24.41 -2.32 -11.84
C GLY A 33 23.83 -3.23 -10.76
N TYR A 34 23.17 -4.34 -11.13
CA TYR A 34 22.56 -5.29 -10.20
C TYR A 34 23.44 -6.52 -10.01
N LYS A 35 23.60 -6.92 -8.74
CA LYS A 35 24.36 -8.13 -8.38
C LYS A 35 23.68 -9.42 -8.85
N ILE A 36 22.34 -9.44 -8.91
CA ILE A 36 21.50 -10.58 -9.31
C ILE A 36 20.65 -10.12 -10.50
N ASN A 37 20.98 -10.56 -11.71
CA ASN A 37 20.24 -10.19 -12.93
C ASN A 37 19.38 -11.35 -13.48
N ARG A 38 19.65 -12.59 -13.06
CA ARG A 38 18.94 -13.80 -13.50
C ARG A 38 18.60 -14.68 -12.29
N ALA A 39 17.49 -15.42 -12.38
CA ALA A 39 17.10 -16.39 -11.35
C ALA A 39 18.15 -17.51 -11.15
N GLY A 40 19.00 -17.78 -12.15
CA GLY A 40 20.10 -18.75 -12.06
C GLY A 40 21.33 -18.27 -11.30
N ASP A 41 21.45 -16.97 -10.99
CA ASP A 41 22.58 -16.43 -10.21
C ASP A 41 22.35 -16.55 -8.70
N ASP A 42 21.12 -16.23 -8.24
CA ASP A 42 20.65 -16.44 -6.86
C ASP A 42 19.12 -16.37 -6.82
N ALA A 43 18.47 -17.54 -6.81
CA ALA A 43 17.01 -17.63 -6.83
C ALA A 43 16.36 -17.10 -5.53
N ALA A 44 17.00 -17.32 -4.38
CA ALA A 44 16.49 -16.89 -3.08
C ALA A 44 16.62 -15.37 -2.92
N GLY A 45 17.79 -14.82 -3.28
CA GLY A 45 18.02 -13.38 -3.28
C GLY A 45 17.11 -12.62 -4.26
N LEU A 46 16.86 -13.20 -5.45
CA LEU A 46 15.91 -12.62 -6.41
C LEU A 46 14.49 -12.58 -5.83
N ALA A 47 14.00 -13.67 -5.23
CA ALA A 47 12.66 -13.72 -4.64
C ALA A 47 12.47 -12.72 -3.49
N ILE A 48 13.48 -12.56 -2.62
CA ILE A 48 13.45 -11.54 -1.55
C ILE A 48 13.47 -10.13 -2.16
N SER A 49 14.30 -9.90 -3.18
CA SER A 49 14.40 -8.58 -3.82
C SER A 49 13.11 -8.17 -4.54
N GLU A 50 12.41 -9.10 -5.18
CA GLU A 50 11.11 -8.82 -5.81
C GLU A 50 10.02 -8.57 -4.76
N LYS A 51 10.03 -9.31 -3.65
CA LYS A 51 9.16 -9.01 -2.49
C LYS A 51 9.42 -7.61 -1.94
N MET A 52 10.69 -7.25 -1.72
CA MET A 52 11.07 -5.91 -1.25
C MET A 52 10.69 -4.83 -2.26
N ARG A 53 10.87 -5.08 -3.56
CA ARG A 53 10.45 -4.16 -4.63
C ARG A 53 8.94 -3.95 -4.64
N GLY A 54 8.16 -5.01 -4.42
CA GLY A 54 6.71 -4.93 -4.23
C GLY A 54 6.33 -4.11 -3.00
N GLN A 55 7.02 -4.33 -1.88
CA GLN A 55 6.82 -3.55 -0.65
C GLN A 55 7.19 -2.08 -0.83
N ILE A 56 8.31 -1.75 -1.47
CA ILE A 56 8.74 -0.37 -1.74
C ILE A 56 7.68 0.34 -2.57
N ARG A 57 7.21 -0.26 -3.67
CA ARG A 57 6.12 0.32 -4.48
C ARG A 57 4.83 0.47 -3.68
N GLY A 58 4.50 -0.50 -2.82
CA GLY A 58 3.34 -0.41 -1.94
C GLY A 58 3.47 0.73 -0.92
N LEU A 59 4.65 0.90 -0.33
CA LEU A 59 4.95 1.99 0.59
C LEU A 59 4.92 3.35 -0.12
N ASP A 60 5.48 3.47 -1.33
CA ASP A 60 5.42 4.70 -2.12
C ASP A 60 3.96 5.11 -2.41
N MET A 61 3.12 4.14 -2.77
CA MET A 61 1.68 4.38 -2.94
C MET A 61 0.99 4.74 -1.61
N ALA A 62 1.38 4.11 -0.51
CA ALA A 62 0.86 4.45 0.82
C ALA A 62 1.26 5.87 1.25
N THR A 63 2.49 6.30 0.94
CA THR A 63 2.96 7.67 1.15
C THR A 63 2.14 8.65 0.33
N LYS A 64 1.92 8.37 -0.96
CA LYS A 64 1.07 9.20 -1.81
C LYS A 64 -0.37 9.30 -1.29
N ASN A 65 -0.97 8.17 -0.91
CA ASN A 65 -2.31 8.14 -0.31
C ASN A 65 -2.37 8.92 1.01
N SER A 66 -1.31 8.87 1.81
CA SER A 66 -1.20 9.67 3.04
C SER A 66 -1.13 11.17 2.73
N GLN A 67 -0.40 11.56 1.68
CA GLN A 67 -0.31 12.94 1.20
C GLN A 67 -1.67 13.47 0.72
N ASP A 68 -2.43 12.65 0.01
CA ASP A 68 -3.79 12.97 -0.42
C ASP A 68 -4.72 13.14 0.80
N GLY A 69 -4.55 12.28 1.82
CA GLY A 69 -5.25 12.41 3.09
C GLY A 69 -4.92 13.72 3.85
N ILE A 70 -3.65 14.12 3.87
CA ILE A 70 -3.24 15.42 4.46
C ILE A 70 -3.92 16.58 3.71
N SER A 71 -3.94 16.52 2.38
CA SER A 71 -4.54 17.57 1.54
C SER A 71 -6.06 17.68 1.78
N LEU A 72 -6.74 16.55 1.99
CA LEU A 72 -8.15 16.50 2.39
C LEU A 72 -8.36 17.16 3.75
N ILE A 73 -7.54 16.81 4.74
CA ILE A 73 -7.64 17.38 6.11
C ILE A 73 -7.42 18.89 6.10
N GLN A 74 -6.43 19.38 5.34
CA GLN A 74 -6.17 20.83 5.23
C GLN A 74 -7.36 21.59 4.64
N THR A 75 -8.04 20.99 3.66
CA THR A 75 -9.27 21.59 3.09
C THR A 75 -10.39 21.63 4.14
N ALA A 76 -10.54 20.56 4.92
CA ALA A 76 -11.50 20.51 6.02
C ALA A 76 -11.19 21.56 7.11
N GLU A 77 -9.92 21.69 7.49
CA GLU A 77 -9.45 22.63 8.53
C GLU A 77 -9.67 24.08 8.11
N GLY A 78 -9.40 24.43 6.86
CA GLY A 78 -9.70 25.76 6.32
C GLY A 78 -11.18 26.12 6.44
N ALA A 79 -12.07 25.21 6.04
CA ALA A 79 -13.52 25.40 6.16
C ALA A 79 -14.00 25.49 7.62
N LEU A 80 -13.40 24.71 8.53
CA LEU A 80 -13.72 24.77 9.96
C LEU A 80 -13.20 26.06 10.64
N ASN A 81 -12.10 26.63 10.17
CA ASN A 81 -11.61 27.92 10.65
C ASN A 81 -12.57 29.06 10.30
N GLU A 82 -13.11 29.07 9.07
CA GLU A 82 -14.16 30.03 8.68
C GLU A 82 -15.44 29.83 9.52
N THR A 83 -15.85 28.57 9.72
CA THR A 83 -16.98 28.23 10.60
C THR A 83 -16.74 28.75 12.02
N HIS A 84 -15.50 28.64 12.54
CA HIS A 84 -15.15 29.15 13.86
C HIS A 84 -15.28 30.68 13.96
N ALA A 85 -14.81 31.42 12.95
CA ALA A 85 -14.94 32.87 12.88
C ALA A 85 -16.42 33.30 12.84
N ILE A 86 -17.24 32.59 12.05
CA ILE A 86 -18.69 32.83 11.97
C ILE A 86 -19.35 32.58 13.33
N LEU A 87 -19.03 31.48 14.01
CA LEU A 87 -19.59 31.17 15.33
C LEU A 87 -19.18 32.18 16.41
N GLN A 88 -17.97 32.74 16.33
CA GLN A 88 -17.58 33.85 17.20
C GLN A 88 -18.44 35.10 16.93
N ARG A 89 -18.67 35.44 15.66
CA ARG A 89 -19.54 36.56 15.28
C ARG A 89 -20.99 36.34 15.71
N MET A 90 -21.53 35.14 15.53
CA MET A 90 -22.87 34.76 16.00
C MET A 90 -22.99 34.94 17.52
N ARG A 91 -21.95 34.59 18.28
CA ARG A 91 -21.92 34.80 19.73
C ARG A 91 -21.95 36.28 20.09
N GLU A 92 -21.19 37.13 19.39
CA GLU A 92 -21.21 38.59 19.59
C GLU A 92 -22.62 39.14 19.36
N LEU A 93 -23.27 38.75 18.24
CA LEU A 93 -24.63 39.17 17.92
C LEU A 93 -25.64 38.69 18.97
N ALA A 94 -25.50 37.46 19.47
CA ALA A 94 -26.37 36.93 20.52
C ALA A 94 -26.23 37.71 21.85
N VAL A 95 -25.01 38.07 22.23
CA VAL A 95 -24.76 38.90 23.42
C VAL A 95 -25.29 40.32 23.22
N GLN A 96 -25.12 40.87 22.02
CA GLN A 96 -25.63 42.21 21.68
C GLN A 96 -27.17 42.23 21.71
N SER A 97 -27.83 41.21 21.15
CA SER A 97 -29.29 41.06 21.17
C SER A 97 -29.84 40.88 22.59
N ALA A 98 -29.10 40.19 23.46
CA ALA A 98 -29.45 40.02 24.87
C ALA A 98 -29.31 41.30 25.73
N ASN A 99 -28.68 42.36 25.20
CA ASN A 99 -28.57 43.62 25.93
C ASN A 99 -29.90 44.40 25.84
N GLY A 100 -30.53 44.66 26.99
CA GLY A 100 -31.90 45.19 27.09
C GLY A 100 -32.11 46.65 26.67
N THR A 101 -31.15 47.28 25.99
CA THR A 101 -31.24 48.65 25.48
C THR A 101 -31.64 48.74 24.00
N ASN A 102 -31.79 47.59 23.32
CA ASN A 102 -32.11 47.55 21.90
C ASN A 102 -33.59 47.87 21.66
N GLN A 103 -33.87 48.72 20.68
CA GLN A 103 -35.22 48.97 20.20
C GLN A 103 -35.70 47.76 19.38
N ASP A 104 -37.01 47.48 19.34
CA ASP A 104 -37.58 46.29 18.68
C ASP A 104 -37.11 46.13 17.21
N ASP A 105 -36.90 47.24 16.50
CA ASP A 105 -36.39 47.25 15.12
C ASP A 105 -34.91 46.85 14.98
N ASP A 106 -34.08 47.07 16.01
CA ASP A 106 -32.65 46.75 15.97
C ASP A 106 -32.38 45.29 16.32
N SER A 107 -33.19 44.71 17.22
CA SER A 107 -33.19 43.27 17.49
C SER A 107 -33.56 42.47 16.23
N ALA A 108 -34.52 42.96 15.44
CA ALA A 108 -34.89 42.34 14.16
C ALA A 108 -33.76 42.35 13.11
N LYS A 109 -32.92 43.40 13.08
CA LYS A 109 -31.74 43.48 12.17
C LYS A 109 -30.63 42.53 12.61
N LEU A 110 -30.37 42.42 13.91
CA LEU A 110 -29.40 41.46 14.46
C LEU A 110 -29.82 40.02 14.16
N ASP A 111 -31.12 39.72 14.24
CA ASP A 111 -31.67 38.41 13.88
C ASP A 111 -31.50 38.10 12.38
N LEU A 112 -31.63 39.09 11.51
CA LEU A 112 -31.38 38.92 10.07
C LEU A 112 -29.90 38.61 9.79
N GLU A 113 -28.97 39.34 10.41
CA GLU A 113 -27.52 39.05 10.31
C GLU A 113 -27.22 37.63 10.84
N PHE A 114 -27.80 37.26 11.99
CA PHE A 114 -27.62 35.92 12.56
C PHE A 114 -28.14 34.81 11.64
N LYS A 115 -29.29 34.99 10.98
CA LYS A 115 -29.82 34.03 10.00
C LYS A 115 -28.93 33.88 8.78
N GLN A 116 -28.36 34.98 8.26
CA GLN A 116 -27.40 34.91 7.16
C GLN A 116 -26.14 34.14 7.55
N LEU A 117 -25.66 34.30 8.78
CA LEU A 117 -24.53 33.52 9.28
C LEU A 117 -24.86 32.02 9.41
N ILE A 118 -26.09 31.65 9.78
CA ILE A 118 -26.54 30.24 9.75
C ILE A 118 -26.51 29.70 8.32
N GLU A 119 -27.09 30.42 7.35
CA GLU A 119 -27.08 30.01 5.94
C GLU A 119 -25.65 29.85 5.41
N GLU A 120 -24.73 30.71 5.84
CA GLU A 120 -23.32 30.61 5.48
C GLU A 120 -22.63 29.39 6.09
N VAL A 121 -22.91 29.05 7.35
CA VAL A 121 -22.41 27.81 7.98
C VAL A 121 -22.96 26.58 7.25
N ASP A 122 -24.24 26.57 6.89
CA ASP A 122 -24.85 25.49 6.12
C ASP A 122 -24.24 25.38 4.71
N ARG A 123 -23.91 26.51 4.08
CA ARG A 123 -23.21 26.55 2.80
C ARG A 123 -21.82 25.95 2.91
N ILE A 124 -21.02 26.35 3.90
CA ILE A 124 -19.69 25.78 4.14
C ILE A 124 -19.79 24.26 4.37
N ALA A 125 -20.77 23.81 5.16
CA ALA A 125 -20.95 22.38 5.43
C ALA A 125 -21.30 21.56 4.17
N ASN A 126 -22.14 22.11 3.28
CA ASN A 126 -22.63 21.40 2.09
C ASN A 126 -21.73 21.55 0.85
N GLU A 127 -21.06 22.69 0.68
CA GLU A 127 -20.25 22.99 -0.52
C GLU A 127 -18.77 22.62 -0.37
N THR A 128 -18.28 22.38 0.86
CA THR A 128 -16.87 22.01 1.07
C THR A 128 -16.60 20.60 0.52
N GLN A 129 -15.86 20.56 -0.59
CA GLN A 129 -15.53 19.36 -1.32
C GLN A 129 -14.03 19.19 -1.56
N PHE A 130 -13.55 17.95 -1.48
CA PHE A 130 -12.23 17.55 -1.93
C PHE A 130 -12.38 16.51 -3.04
N ASN A 131 -11.81 16.78 -4.22
CA ASN A 131 -11.93 15.90 -5.40
C ASN A 131 -13.39 15.48 -5.69
N LYS A 132 -14.31 16.46 -5.70
CA LYS A 132 -15.77 16.28 -5.88
C LYS A 132 -16.50 15.49 -4.79
N LYS A 133 -15.83 15.20 -3.68
CA LYS A 133 -16.42 14.52 -2.53
C LYS A 133 -16.71 15.54 -1.44
N GLU A 134 -17.97 15.66 -1.05
CA GLU A 134 -18.38 16.44 0.12
C GLU A 134 -17.73 15.82 1.37
N ILE A 135 -17.08 16.64 2.20
CA ILE A 135 -16.28 16.13 3.34
C ILE A 135 -16.83 16.53 4.72
N LEU A 136 -17.61 17.60 4.81
CA LEU A 136 -18.16 18.11 6.07
C LEU A 136 -19.63 17.75 6.27
N LYS A 137 -20.33 17.39 5.20
CA LYS A 137 -21.70 16.94 5.28
C LYS A 137 -21.76 15.59 5.99
N THR A 138 -22.72 15.44 6.90
CA THR A 138 -23.02 14.19 7.58
C THR A 138 -23.64 13.18 6.60
N ASP A 139 -22.83 12.63 5.71
CA ASP A 139 -23.10 11.30 5.17
C ASP A 139 -22.01 10.36 5.68
N GLN A 140 -22.40 9.52 6.65
CA GLN A 140 -21.53 8.65 7.45
C GLN A 140 -20.72 7.60 6.65
N THR A 141 -20.83 7.61 5.33
CA THR A 141 -20.20 6.67 4.42
C THR A 141 -18.68 6.86 4.33
N ILE A 142 -18.13 8.08 4.48
CA ILE A 142 -16.68 8.30 4.34
C ILE A 142 -15.89 7.76 5.53
N ALA A 143 -16.38 7.98 6.75
CA ALA A 143 -15.73 7.51 7.96
C ALA A 143 -15.86 5.98 8.13
N LEU A 144 -17.04 5.42 7.81
CA LEU A 144 -17.27 3.98 7.90
C LEU A 144 -16.53 3.22 6.80
N THR A 145 -16.52 3.68 5.54
CA THR A 145 -15.81 2.95 4.46
C THR A 145 -14.28 2.99 4.63
N ALA A 146 -13.71 4.09 5.13
CA ALA A 146 -12.28 4.20 5.41
C ALA A 146 -11.86 3.45 6.69
N ALA A 147 -12.76 3.31 7.67
CA ALA A 147 -12.56 2.43 8.83
C ALA A 147 -12.77 0.95 8.46
N GLU A 148 -13.75 0.64 7.60
CA GLU A 148 -14.03 -0.69 7.06
C GLU A 148 -12.88 -1.16 6.16
N SER A 149 -12.32 -0.30 5.31
CA SER A 149 -11.10 -0.59 4.56
C SER A 149 -9.93 -0.85 5.50
N ARG A 150 -9.73 -0.07 6.57
CA ARG A 150 -8.69 -0.37 7.58
C ARG A 150 -8.91 -1.69 8.32
N ILE A 151 -10.16 -2.05 8.64
CA ILE A 151 -10.49 -3.31 9.33
C ILE A 151 -10.38 -4.51 8.37
N ARG A 152 -10.74 -4.38 7.10
CA ARG A 152 -10.69 -5.44 6.07
C ARG A 152 -9.29 -5.63 5.47
N ASP A 153 -8.51 -4.55 5.34
CA ASP A 153 -7.19 -4.56 4.70
C ASP A 153 -6.04 -4.93 5.65
N THR A 154 -6.29 -5.06 6.96
CA THR A 154 -5.24 -5.45 7.92
C THR A 154 -4.87 -6.94 7.80
N ASP A 155 -5.77 -7.83 7.34
CA ASP A 155 -5.53 -9.28 7.43
C ASP A 155 -5.47 -10.03 6.09
N MET A 156 -5.42 -9.37 4.93
CA MET A 156 -5.18 -10.08 3.67
C MET A 156 -3.77 -10.70 3.62
N ALA A 157 -2.77 -10.04 4.21
CA ALA A 157 -1.41 -10.56 4.33
C ALA A 157 -1.31 -11.72 5.33
N LYS A 158 -2.04 -11.65 6.45
CA LYS A 158 -2.08 -12.70 7.48
C LYS A 158 -2.83 -13.94 6.99
N GLU A 159 -3.96 -13.76 6.31
CA GLU A 159 -4.71 -14.84 5.67
C GLU A 159 -3.95 -15.45 4.48
N MET A 160 -3.27 -14.65 3.66
CA MET A 160 -2.36 -15.18 2.63
C MET A 160 -1.19 -15.96 3.22
N MET A 161 -0.60 -15.50 4.33
CA MET A 161 0.45 -16.24 5.04
C MET A 161 -0.08 -17.54 5.64
N GLY A 162 -1.28 -17.52 6.22
CA GLY A 162 -1.98 -18.71 6.72
C GLY A 162 -2.29 -19.72 5.61
N PHE A 163 -2.86 -19.24 4.49
CA PHE A 163 -3.15 -20.05 3.31
C PHE A 163 -1.89 -20.65 2.68
N THR A 164 -0.82 -19.86 2.57
CA THR A 164 0.47 -20.35 2.04
C THR A 164 1.09 -21.39 2.98
N LYS A 165 1.07 -21.15 4.29
CA LYS A 165 1.54 -22.11 5.30
C LYS A 165 0.75 -23.42 5.23
N ASN A 166 -0.57 -23.35 5.10
CA ASN A 166 -1.44 -24.52 4.99
C ASN A 166 -1.22 -25.28 3.68
N ASN A 167 -1.00 -24.60 2.55
CA ASN A 167 -0.65 -25.25 1.29
C ASN A 167 0.72 -25.94 1.36
N ILE A 168 1.74 -25.30 1.96
CA ILE A 168 3.07 -25.92 2.14
C ILE A 168 2.96 -27.15 3.05
N LEU A 169 2.21 -27.07 4.15
CA LEU A 169 1.98 -28.22 5.02
C LEU A 169 1.25 -29.36 4.31
N MET A 170 0.28 -29.04 3.45
CA MET A 170 -0.45 -30.05 2.67
C MET A 170 0.44 -30.71 1.61
N GLN A 171 1.28 -29.93 0.91
CA GLN A 171 2.26 -30.47 -0.05
C GLN A 171 3.36 -31.28 0.64
N ALA A 172 3.82 -30.84 1.82
CA ALA A 172 4.77 -31.58 2.65
C ALA A 172 4.15 -32.88 3.18
N ALA A 173 2.89 -32.87 3.62
CA ALA A 173 2.18 -34.06 4.05
C ALA A 173 1.98 -35.07 2.89
N GLN A 174 1.65 -34.60 1.69
CA GLN A 174 1.55 -35.45 0.50
C GLN A 174 2.92 -36.05 0.12
N SER A 175 3.99 -35.26 0.18
CA SER A 175 5.36 -35.73 -0.10
C SER A 175 5.84 -36.72 0.96
N MET A 176 5.54 -36.46 2.24
CA MET A 176 5.85 -37.36 3.35
C MET A 176 5.05 -38.66 3.28
N LEU A 177 3.77 -38.61 2.87
CA LEU A 177 2.94 -39.81 2.67
C LEU A 177 3.45 -40.64 1.48
N ALA A 178 3.85 -39.98 0.39
CA ALA A 178 4.49 -40.66 -0.74
C ALA A 178 5.82 -41.32 -0.31
N GLN A 179 6.63 -40.65 0.51
CA GLN A 179 7.90 -41.18 1.00
C GLN A 179 7.72 -42.30 2.03
N ALA A 180 6.72 -42.20 2.91
CA ALA A 180 6.34 -43.25 3.85
C ALA A 180 5.80 -44.50 3.14
N ASN A 181 5.14 -44.36 1.99
CA ASN A 181 4.70 -45.49 1.18
C ASN A 181 5.84 -46.15 0.38
N GLN A 182 6.92 -45.43 0.05
CA GLN A 182 8.09 -45.99 -0.63
C GLN A 182 9.08 -46.70 0.30
N GLN A 183 9.13 -46.30 1.58
CA GLN A 183 10.04 -46.91 2.56
C GLN A 183 9.82 -48.43 2.77
N PRO A 184 8.58 -48.96 2.88
CA PRO A 184 8.36 -50.40 2.93
C PRO A 184 8.56 -51.11 1.58
N GLN A 185 8.49 -50.40 0.44
CA GLN A 185 8.76 -50.99 -0.88
C GLN A 185 10.26 -51.23 -1.10
N GLY A 186 11.13 -50.36 -0.57
CA GLY A 186 12.58 -50.57 -0.59
C GLY A 186 13.02 -51.77 0.25
N VAL A 187 12.34 -52.04 1.37
CA VAL A 187 12.61 -53.22 2.22
C VAL A 187 12.08 -54.51 1.57
N LEU A 188 10.95 -54.46 0.85
CA LEU A 188 10.41 -55.61 0.13
C LEU A 188 11.25 -56.02 -1.09
N GLN A 189 11.95 -55.08 -1.73
CA GLN A 189 12.94 -55.36 -2.80
C GLN A 189 14.25 -55.97 -2.29
N LEU A 190 14.54 -55.84 -0.98
CA LEU A 190 15.73 -56.44 -0.34
C LEU A 190 15.46 -57.82 0.27
N LEU A 191 14.20 -58.25 0.32
CA LEU A 191 13.75 -59.54 0.88
C LEU A 191 13.11 -60.48 -0.14
N GLY A 192 13.07 -60.09 -1.43
CA GLY A 192 12.60 -60.90 -2.55
C GLY A 192 13.73 -61.33 -3.48
#